data_AF-A0A316RCN0-F1
#
_entry.id   AF-A0A316RCN0-F1
#
_cell.length_a   1.000
_cell.length_b   1.000
_cell.length_c   1.000
_cell.angle_alpha   90.00
_cell.angle_beta   90.00
_cell.angle_gamma   90.00
#
_symmetry.space_group_name_H-M   'P 1'
#
loop_
_entity.id
_entity.type
_entity.pdbx_description
1 polymer ?
#
loop_
_entity_poly.entity_id
_entity_poly.type
_entity_poly.pdbx_seq_one_letter_code
_entity_poly.pdbx_strand_id
1 'polypeptide(L)'
;MSAVYAQHTEDTEHEPVYFIITSTTNKNISEGISRSSLKRDEVYENDEPIFFTYRSKSKNVRVSFLHVDYNLYQIGKEREIYWNDSMEIRTEPATFIDNNPVIDMEQLFDALTKEEIWEYSEGLQNKRVYIIDRNPEFGEANNETVRLIQVILTSNNRPQRSVIIVNE
;
A
#
# COMPACT_ATOMS: atom_id res chain seq x y z
N MET A 1 -15.83 -6.81 30.89
CA MET A 1 -14.77 -5.79 31.03
C MET A 1 -13.46 -6.56 31.19
N SER A 2 -12.44 -6.44 30.35
CA SER A 2 -12.01 -5.37 29.44
C SER A 2 -11.22 -6.03 28.30
N ALA A 3 -11.70 -5.89 27.06
CA ALA A 3 -10.95 -6.29 25.88
C ALA A 3 -9.82 -5.29 25.67
N VAL A 4 -8.60 -5.80 25.80
CA VAL A 4 -7.43 -5.51 24.97
C VAL A 4 -7.59 -4.25 24.10
N TYR A 5 -7.34 -3.09 24.71
CA TYR A 5 -6.75 -1.99 23.96
C TYR A 5 -5.31 -2.44 23.70
N ALA A 6 -5.09 -3.11 22.57
CA ALA A 6 -3.75 -3.18 22.03
C ALA A 6 -3.37 -1.73 21.72
N GLN A 7 -2.59 -1.14 22.62
CA GLN A 7 -1.83 0.06 22.33
C GLN A 7 -1.14 -0.18 20.99
N HIS A 8 -1.02 0.87 20.17
CA HIS A 8 -0.08 0.91 19.05
C HIS A 8 1.34 0.65 19.60
N THR A 9 1.67 -0.61 19.86
CA THR A 9 3.03 -1.05 20.05
C THR A 9 3.73 -0.80 18.72
N GLU A 10 4.89 -0.16 18.74
CA GLU A 10 5.77 -0.13 17.57
C GLU A 10 5.91 -1.56 17.08
N ASP A 11 5.21 -1.91 16.00
CA ASP A 11 5.35 -3.23 15.42
C ASP A 11 6.72 -3.24 14.73
N THR A 12 7.67 -3.85 15.44
CA THR A 12 9.06 -4.05 15.03
C THR A 12 9.22 -5.33 14.21
N GLU A 13 8.15 -6.12 14.05
CA GLU A 13 8.18 -7.38 13.29
C GLU A 13 8.15 -7.11 11.78
N HIS A 14 7.49 -6.01 11.36
CA HIS A 14 7.37 -5.61 9.96
C HIS A 14 8.24 -4.39 9.66
N GLU A 15 9.38 -4.60 9.00
CA GLU A 15 10.27 -3.53 8.55
C GLU A 15 9.52 -2.53 7.64
N PRO A 16 9.68 -1.22 7.85
CA PRO A 16 9.00 -0.21 7.05
C PRO A 16 9.68 -0.02 5.69
N VAL A 17 8.86 0.16 4.66
CA VAL A 17 9.28 0.54 3.30
C VAL A 17 8.55 1.80 2.89
N TYR A 18 9.28 2.83 2.48
CA TYR A 18 8.70 4.12 2.10
C TYR A 18 8.81 4.32 0.59
N PHE A 19 7.67 4.50 -0.07
CA PHE A 19 7.61 4.89 -1.48
C PHE A 19 7.16 6.33 -1.63
N ILE A 20 7.77 7.05 -2.56
CA ILE A 20 7.22 8.28 -3.13
C ILE A 20 6.72 8.00 -4.54
N ILE A 21 5.53 8.53 -4.85
CA ILE A 21 4.84 8.30 -6.12
C ILE A 21 4.18 9.58 -6.62
N THR A 22 3.82 9.62 -7.91
CA THR A 22 2.84 10.56 -8.44
C THR A 22 1.63 9.78 -8.94
N SER A 23 0.50 9.83 -8.23
CA SER A 23 -0.70 9.12 -8.69
C SER A 23 -1.63 10.03 -9.51
N THR A 24 -2.55 9.43 -10.27
CA THR A 24 -3.66 10.14 -10.92
C THR A 24 -5.00 9.48 -10.61
N THR A 25 -6.10 10.24 -10.64
CA THR A 25 -7.46 9.69 -10.51
C THR A 25 -7.92 8.91 -11.74
N ASN A 26 -7.20 8.99 -12.86
CA ASN A 26 -7.52 8.25 -14.08
C ASN A 26 -7.24 6.75 -13.93
N LYS A 27 -8.29 5.94 -13.76
CA LYS A 27 -8.18 4.47 -13.64
C LYS A 27 -7.79 3.76 -14.95
N ASN A 28 -7.85 4.45 -16.08
CA ASN A 28 -7.60 3.90 -17.41
C ASN A 28 -6.19 4.20 -17.95
N ILE A 29 -5.25 4.58 -17.08
CA ILE A 29 -3.86 4.77 -17.49
C ILE A 29 -3.26 3.50 -18.10
N SER A 30 -2.37 3.70 -19.06
CA SER A 30 -1.55 2.63 -19.64
C SER A 30 -0.21 2.47 -18.92
N GLU A 31 0.35 3.56 -18.41
CA GLU A 31 1.62 3.61 -17.69
C GLU A 31 1.46 4.51 -16.45
N GLY A 32 2.17 4.20 -15.37
CA GLY A 32 2.19 5.00 -14.13
C GLY A 32 1.25 4.46 -13.05
N ILE A 33 0.89 5.34 -12.11
CA ILE A 33 0.14 4.96 -10.90
C ILE A 33 -1.21 5.67 -10.87
N SER A 34 -2.26 4.88 -10.67
CA SER A 34 -3.62 5.39 -10.46
C SER A 34 -4.03 5.25 -9.00
N ARG A 35 -4.87 6.17 -8.54
CA ARG A 35 -5.43 6.21 -7.21
C ARG A 35 -6.95 6.32 -7.25
N SER A 36 -7.61 5.67 -6.30
CA SER A 36 -9.00 5.96 -5.99
C SER A 36 -9.35 5.61 -4.55
N SER A 37 -10.31 6.33 -3.96
CA SER A 37 -10.90 5.95 -2.69
C SER A 37 -12.31 5.37 -2.86
N LEU A 38 -12.78 4.68 -1.83
CA LEU A 38 -14.18 4.32 -1.63
C LEU A 38 -14.77 5.20 -0.52
N LYS A 39 -16.08 5.45 -0.57
CA LYS A 39 -16.76 6.15 0.53
C LYS A 39 -16.68 5.29 1.79
N ARG A 40 -16.41 5.94 2.91
CA ARG A 40 -16.47 5.32 4.25
C ARG A 40 -17.90 4.87 4.58
N ASP A 41 -18.02 3.69 5.17
CA ASP A 41 -19.23 3.18 5.82
C ASP A 41 -18.89 2.65 7.22
N GLU A 42 -19.81 1.92 7.87
CA GLU A 42 -19.65 1.43 9.24
C GLU A 42 -18.57 0.35 9.41
N VAL A 43 -18.06 -0.22 8.32
CA VAL A 43 -17.00 -1.24 8.33
C VAL A 43 -15.63 -0.61 8.60
N TYR A 44 -15.49 0.71 8.42
CA TYR A 44 -14.24 1.46 8.56
C TYR A 44 -14.28 2.40 9.77
N GLU A 45 -13.15 2.50 10.47
CA GLU A 45 -13.03 3.28 11.70
C GLU A 45 -12.89 4.78 11.39
N ASN A 46 -11.72 5.21 10.91
CA ASN A 46 -11.41 6.63 10.70
C ASN A 46 -11.28 6.99 9.22
N ASP A 47 -10.55 6.19 8.46
CA ASP A 47 -10.13 6.54 7.10
C ASP A 47 -10.93 5.80 6.01
N GLU A 48 -11.07 6.46 4.86
CA GLU A 48 -11.59 5.83 3.64
C GLU A 48 -10.58 4.83 3.08
N PRO A 49 -11.01 3.69 2.53
CA PRO A 49 -10.10 2.80 1.80
C PRO A 49 -9.48 3.52 0.59
N ILE A 50 -8.16 3.38 0.43
CA ILE A 50 -7.43 4.00 -0.70
C ILE A 50 -6.74 2.90 -1.50
N PHE A 51 -7.04 2.86 -2.78
CA PHE A 51 -6.44 1.93 -3.74
C PHE A 51 -5.39 2.67 -4.55
N PHE A 52 -4.18 2.10 -4.61
CA PHE A 52 -3.15 2.49 -5.56
C PHE A 52 -2.92 1.35 -6.54
N THR A 53 -2.78 1.66 -7.83
CA THR A 53 -2.45 0.65 -8.84
C THR A 53 -1.38 1.19 -9.76
N TYR A 54 -0.20 0.59 -9.68
CA TYR A 54 0.83 0.72 -10.70
C TYR A 54 0.45 -0.13 -11.91
N ARG A 55 0.58 0.44 -13.10
CA ARG A 55 0.40 -0.27 -14.36
C ARG A 55 1.52 0.09 -15.31
N SER A 56 2.05 -0.92 -15.98
CA SER A 56 2.88 -0.74 -17.18
C SER A 56 2.38 -1.65 -18.28
N LYS A 57 1.78 -1.07 -19.32
CA LYS A 57 1.32 -1.79 -20.50
C LYS A 57 2.51 -2.30 -21.31
N SER A 58 3.58 -1.50 -21.41
CA SER A 58 4.81 -1.87 -22.13
C SER A 58 5.47 -3.12 -21.54
N LYS A 59 5.48 -3.26 -20.21
CA LYS A 59 6.00 -4.45 -19.50
C LYS A 59 4.95 -5.53 -19.26
N ASN A 60 3.67 -5.24 -19.52
CA ASN A 60 2.52 -6.06 -19.15
C ASN A 60 2.48 -6.40 -17.65
N VAL A 61 2.65 -5.38 -16.81
CA VAL A 61 2.67 -5.50 -15.35
C VAL A 61 1.57 -4.66 -14.71
N ARG A 62 0.99 -5.19 -13.64
CA ARG A 62 0.09 -4.50 -12.73
C ARG A 62 0.42 -4.91 -11.29
N VAL A 63 0.54 -3.92 -10.41
CA VAL A 63 0.70 -4.11 -8.96
C VAL A 63 -0.31 -3.23 -8.24
N SER A 64 -1.04 -3.79 -7.29
CA SER A 64 -2.12 -3.10 -6.58
C SER A 64 -1.87 -3.08 -5.07
N PHE A 65 -2.05 -1.91 -4.47
CA PHE A 65 -1.94 -1.66 -3.04
C PHE A 65 -3.26 -1.14 -2.46
N LEU A 66 -3.49 -1.41 -1.18
CA LEU A 66 -4.68 -0.99 -0.46
C LEU A 66 -4.30 -0.43 0.91
N HIS A 67 -4.84 0.74 1.23
CA HIS A 67 -5.01 1.23 2.60
C HIS A 67 -6.42 0.88 3.09
N VAL A 68 -6.53 0.37 4.32
CA VAL A 68 -7.79 0.19 5.05
C VAL A 68 -7.57 0.42 6.54
N ASP A 69 -8.52 1.11 7.17
CA ASP A 69 -8.65 1.23 8.61
C ASP A 69 -10.01 0.67 9.02
N TYR A 70 -10.09 -0.63 9.26
CA TYR A 70 -11.32 -1.32 9.64
C TYR A 70 -11.71 -1.01 11.08
N ASN A 71 -13.02 -0.91 11.31
CA ASN A 71 -13.56 -1.00 12.66
C ASN A 71 -13.32 -2.41 13.19
N LEU A 72 -12.36 -2.55 14.12
CA LEU A 72 -11.94 -3.85 14.65
C LEU A 72 -13.07 -4.61 15.37
N TYR A 73 -14.03 -3.89 15.96
CA TYR A 73 -15.21 -4.51 16.56
C TYR A 73 -16.16 -5.11 15.53
N GLN A 74 -16.32 -4.49 14.35
CA GLN A 74 -17.15 -5.03 13.27
C GLN A 74 -16.46 -6.21 12.59
N ILE A 75 -15.21 -6.04 12.16
CA ILE A 75 -14.51 -7.09 11.40
C ILE A 75 -14.22 -8.33 12.25
N GLY A 76 -13.99 -8.15 13.55
CA GLY A 76 -13.77 -9.23 14.51
C GLY A 76 -14.99 -10.13 14.75
N LYS A 77 -16.18 -9.75 14.27
CA LYS A 77 -17.37 -10.62 14.28
C LYS A 77 -17.37 -11.63 13.14
N GLU A 78 -16.64 -11.35 12.05
CA GLU A 78 -16.65 -12.13 10.82
C GLU A 78 -15.42 -13.02 10.67
N ARG A 79 -14.26 -12.54 11.14
CA ARG A 79 -12.97 -13.25 11.03
C ARG A 79 -12.00 -12.83 12.14
N GLU A 80 -10.87 -13.53 12.20
CA GLU A 80 -9.73 -13.13 13.01
C GLU A 80 -9.20 -11.75 12.59
N ILE A 81 -8.74 -10.97 13.57
CA ILE A 81 -8.16 -9.64 13.37
C ILE A 81 -6.68 -9.81 13.05
N TYR A 82 -6.24 -9.18 11.96
CA TYR A 82 -4.85 -9.15 11.51
C TYR A 82 -4.21 -7.79 11.77
N TRP A 83 -2.87 -7.76 11.79
CA TRP A 83 -2.09 -6.54 12.08
C TRP A 83 -2.33 -5.41 11.08
N ASN A 84 -2.75 -5.75 9.86
CA ASN A 84 -3.04 -4.81 8.78
C ASN A 84 -4.53 -4.43 8.68
N ASP A 85 -5.34 -4.76 9.69
CA ASP A 85 -6.75 -4.38 9.72
C ASP A 85 -6.98 -2.94 10.17
N SER A 86 -6.06 -2.33 10.91
CA SER A 86 -6.12 -0.90 11.28
C SER A 86 -4.82 -0.22 10.84
N MET A 87 -4.73 0.11 9.56
CA MET A 87 -3.57 0.81 9.00
C MET A 87 -3.66 2.30 9.30
N GLU A 88 -2.50 2.92 9.53
CA GLU A 88 -2.45 4.34 9.85
C GLU A 88 -2.27 5.22 8.61
N ILE A 89 -2.81 6.44 8.70
CA ILE A 89 -2.34 7.58 7.91
C ILE A 89 -1.78 8.62 8.88
N ARG A 90 -0.49 8.93 8.76
CA ARG A 90 0.16 9.92 9.63
C ARG A 90 0.81 11.05 8.84
N THR A 91 0.98 12.18 9.50
CA THR A 91 1.61 13.37 8.93
C THR A 91 2.98 13.55 9.57
N GLU A 92 4.00 13.73 8.73
CA GLU A 92 5.39 13.95 9.15
C GLU A 92 5.91 15.27 8.56
N PRO A 93 6.98 15.86 9.12
CA PRO A 93 7.66 16.99 8.49
C PRO A 93 8.20 16.62 7.11
N ALA A 94 8.25 17.57 6.16
CA ALA A 94 8.76 17.33 4.82
C ALA A 94 10.21 16.79 4.80
N THR A 95 11.02 17.15 5.80
CA THR A 95 12.38 16.62 6.01
C THR A 95 12.41 15.10 6.24
N PHE A 96 11.26 14.45 6.47
CA PHE A 96 11.15 13.00 6.54
C PHE A 96 11.73 12.34 5.29
N ILE A 97 11.48 12.89 4.10
CA ILE A 97 11.95 12.34 2.83
C ILE A 97 13.48 12.30 2.79
N ASP A 98 14.14 13.36 3.24
CA ASP A 98 15.61 13.46 3.23
C ASP A 98 16.28 12.61 4.31
N ASN A 99 15.56 12.34 5.41
CA ASN A 99 16.08 11.64 6.58
C ASN A 99 15.81 10.13 6.59
N ASN A 100 15.05 9.61 5.61
CA ASN A 100 14.67 8.20 5.52
C ASN A 100 14.98 7.63 4.13
N PRO A 101 15.16 6.31 3.98
CA PRO A 101 15.40 5.68 2.68
C PRO A 101 14.10 5.61 1.86
N VAL A 102 13.61 6.76 1.38
CA VAL A 102 12.42 6.86 0.53
C VAL A 102 12.77 6.48 -0.90
N ILE A 103 12.00 5.56 -1.47
CA ILE A 103 12.20 5.01 -2.81
C ILE A 103 11.23 5.65 -3.79
N ASP A 104 11.72 6.24 -4.89
CA ASP A 104 10.85 6.63 -6.02
C ASP A 104 10.41 5.34 -6.74
N MET A 105 9.14 4.96 -6.57
CA MET A 105 8.60 3.70 -7.10
C MET A 105 8.59 3.70 -8.63
N GLU A 106 8.30 4.85 -9.25
CA GLU A 106 8.23 4.99 -10.71
C GLU A 106 9.64 4.75 -11.29
N GLN A 107 10.65 5.41 -10.73
CA GLN A 107 12.05 5.21 -11.14
C GLN A 107 12.53 3.76 -10.92
N LEU A 108 12.23 3.16 -9.76
CA LEU A 108 12.59 1.78 -9.48
C LEU A 108 11.94 0.83 -10.49
N PHE A 109 10.62 0.90 -10.65
CA PHE A 109 9.89 -0.03 -11.52
C PHE A 109 10.19 0.21 -13.00
N ASP A 110 10.60 1.41 -13.41
CA ASP A 110 11.10 1.68 -14.76
C ASP A 110 12.44 0.97 -15.02
N ALA A 111 13.31 0.85 -14.03
CA ALA A 111 14.60 0.16 -14.16
C ALA A 111 14.47 -1.38 -14.17
N LEU A 112 13.42 -1.94 -13.55
CA LEU A 112 13.24 -3.39 -13.41
C LEU A 112 12.54 -4.03 -14.62
N THR A 113 12.84 -5.30 -14.88
CA THR A 113 12.05 -6.17 -15.77
C THR A 113 10.70 -6.53 -15.16
N LYS A 114 9.78 -7.11 -15.95
CA LYS A 114 8.48 -7.52 -15.43
C LYS A 114 8.58 -8.61 -14.34
N GLU A 115 9.49 -9.56 -14.49
CA GLU A 115 9.75 -10.61 -13.50
C GLU A 115 10.29 -10.01 -12.19
N GLU A 116 11.22 -9.07 -12.29
CA GLU A 116 11.78 -8.39 -11.11
C GLU A 116 10.73 -7.52 -10.40
N ILE A 117 9.84 -6.84 -11.13
CA ILE A 117 8.74 -6.09 -10.49
C ILE A 117 7.82 -7.04 -9.72
N TRP A 118 7.48 -8.20 -10.29
CA TRP A 118 6.66 -9.19 -9.60
C TRP A 118 7.34 -9.69 -8.33
N GLU A 119 8.60 -10.11 -8.43
CA GLU A 119 9.37 -10.61 -7.28
C GLU A 119 9.56 -9.54 -6.20
N TYR A 120 9.88 -8.32 -6.61
CA TYR A 120 10.01 -7.18 -5.69
C TYR A 120 8.69 -6.91 -4.97
N SER A 121 7.56 -6.87 -5.72
CA SER A 121 6.24 -6.64 -5.14
C SER A 121 5.83 -7.74 -4.15
N GLU A 122 6.11 -9.01 -4.47
CA GLU A 122 5.84 -10.16 -3.59
C GLU A 122 6.62 -10.06 -2.27
N GLY A 123 7.85 -9.53 -2.31
CA GLY A 123 8.66 -9.25 -1.13
C GLY A 123 8.05 -8.23 -0.16
N LEU A 124 7.03 -7.47 -0.58
CA LEU A 124 6.34 -6.47 0.25
C LEU A 124 5.22 -7.07 1.12
N GLN A 125 4.80 -8.32 0.93
CA GLN A 125 3.62 -8.90 1.61
C GLN A 125 3.73 -8.90 3.15
N ASN A 126 4.94 -9.01 3.69
CA ASN A 126 5.22 -9.01 5.13
C ASN A 126 6.00 -7.76 5.56
N LYS A 127 5.80 -6.64 4.86
CA LYS A 127 6.44 -5.35 5.15
C LYS A 127 5.38 -4.31 5.48
N ARG A 128 5.75 -3.31 6.28
CA ARG A 128 4.91 -2.14 6.47
C ARG A 128 5.21 -1.12 5.38
N VAL A 129 4.40 -1.12 4.33
CA VAL A 129 4.61 -0.21 3.19
C VAL A 129 3.89 1.10 3.45
N TYR A 130 4.56 2.22 3.20
CA TYR A 130 3.98 3.55 3.22
C TYR A 130 4.13 4.21 1.86
N ILE A 131 3.07 4.89 1.42
CA ILE A 131 3.05 5.69 0.20
C ILE A 131 2.96 7.17 0.56
N ILE A 132 3.84 7.97 -0.04
CA ILE A 132 3.79 9.43 -0.09
C ILE A 132 3.40 9.81 -1.52
N ASP A 133 2.21 10.37 -1.70
CA ASP A 133 1.71 10.81 -3.00
C ASP A 133 2.04 12.29 -3.23
N ARG A 134 2.92 12.57 -4.20
CA ARG A 134 3.36 13.93 -4.53
C ARG A 134 2.42 14.65 -5.50
N ASN A 135 1.31 14.04 -5.91
CA ASN A 135 0.35 14.75 -6.76
C ASN A 135 -0.27 15.92 -5.97
N PRO A 136 -0.09 17.18 -6.43
CA PRO A 136 -0.56 18.36 -5.72
C PRO A 136 -2.09 18.42 -5.57
N GLU A 137 -2.86 17.71 -6.40
CA GLU A 137 -4.33 17.66 -6.31
C GLU A 137 -4.82 17.02 -5.00
N PHE A 138 -4.03 16.12 -4.40
CA PHE A 138 -4.40 15.47 -3.13
C PHE A 138 -3.90 16.25 -1.90
N GLY A 139 -2.98 17.19 -2.07
CA GLY A 139 -2.44 18.00 -0.96
C GLY A 139 -1.66 17.19 0.10
N GLU A 140 -1.16 16.00 -0.26
CA GLU A 140 -0.53 15.07 0.67
C GLU A 140 0.96 15.31 0.89
N ALA A 141 1.60 16.05 -0.01
CA ALA A 141 2.97 16.50 0.15
C ALA A 141 3.06 17.98 -0.20
N ASN A 142 3.72 18.74 0.68
CA ASN A 142 4.06 20.14 0.47
C ASN A 142 5.42 20.43 1.12
N ASN A 143 5.85 21.70 1.12
CA ASN A 143 7.16 22.09 1.64
C ASN A 143 7.30 21.97 3.17
N GLU A 144 6.20 21.80 3.91
CA GLU A 144 6.18 21.72 5.38
C GLU A 144 5.96 20.28 5.86
N THR A 145 5.06 19.54 5.20
CA THR A 145 4.61 18.23 5.66
C THR A 145 4.42 17.24 4.52
N VAL A 146 4.56 15.96 4.86
CA VAL A 146 4.21 14.82 4.01
C VAL A 146 3.26 13.88 4.75
N ARG A 147 2.28 13.34 4.03
CA ARG A 147 1.33 12.36 4.54
C ARG A 147 1.79 10.96 4.12
N LEU A 148 1.97 10.09 5.11
CA LEU A 148 2.38 8.71 4.94
C LEU A 148 1.14 7.84 5.05
N ILE A 149 0.76 7.20 3.95
CA ILE A 149 -0.39 6.29 3.90
C ILE A 149 0.14 4.87 4.00
N GLN A 150 -0.11 4.18 5.11
CA GLN A 150 0.23 2.77 5.22
C GLN A 150 -0.65 1.96 4.25
N VAL A 151 -0.05 1.03 3.52
CA VAL A 151 -0.72 0.16 2.57
C VAL A 151 -0.22 -1.28 2.67
N ILE A 152 -1.01 -2.20 2.15
CA ILE A 152 -0.62 -3.59 1.89
C ILE A 152 -0.63 -3.89 0.40
N LEU A 153 0.23 -4.83 -0.03
CA LEU A 153 0.09 -5.44 -1.34
C LEU A 153 -1.18 -6.29 -1.37
N THR A 154 -2.06 -6.05 -2.35
CA THR A 154 -3.27 -6.87 -2.54
C THR A 154 -3.13 -7.85 -3.69
N SER A 155 -2.42 -7.46 -4.76
CA SER A 155 -2.21 -8.32 -5.92
C SER A 155 -1.10 -7.80 -6.83
N ASN A 156 -0.48 -8.73 -7.55
CA ASN A 156 0.20 -8.44 -8.81
C ASN A 156 -0.38 -9.36 -9.91
N ASN A 157 -0.05 -9.10 -11.17
CA ASN A 157 -0.51 -9.93 -12.29
C ASN A 157 0.48 -11.05 -12.67
N ARG A 158 1.34 -11.51 -11.76
CA ARG A 158 2.23 -12.67 -12.02
C ARG A 158 1.35 -13.90 -12.26
N PRO A 159 1.53 -14.63 -13.36
CA PRO A 159 0.84 -15.91 -13.55
C PRO A 159 1.20 -16.86 -12.42
N GLN A 160 0.21 -17.38 -11.70
CA GLN A 160 0.44 -18.44 -10.73
C GLN A 160 0.91 -19.68 -11.50
N ARG A 161 2.07 -20.25 -11.12
CA ARG A 161 2.52 -21.52 -11.71
C ARG A 161 1.50 -22.59 -11.35
N SER A 162 0.84 -23.19 -12.34
CA SER A 162 0.09 -24.42 -12.15
C SER A 162 1.06 -25.49 -11.66
N VAL A 163 0.95 -25.89 -10.39
CA VAL A 163 1.62 -27.10 -9.91
C VAL A 163 0.88 -28.26 -10.57
N ILE A 164 1.45 -28.83 -11.63
CA ILE A 164 1.01 -30.12 -12.15
C ILE A 164 1.47 -31.14 -11.10
N ILE A 165 0.55 -31.55 -10.22
CA ILE A 165 0.77 -32.74 -9.40
C ILE A 165 0.67 -33.93 -10.37
N VAL A 166 1.82 -34.45 -10.78
CA VAL A 166 1.88 -35.76 -11.43
C VAL A 166 1.72 -36.77 -10.30
N ASN A 167 0.52 -37.33 -10.15
CA ASN A 167 0.33 -38.52 -9.35
C ASN A 167 0.94 -39.68 -10.14
N GLU A 168 2.11 -40.17 -9.71
CA GLU A 168 2.63 -41.49 -10.09
C GLU A 168 1.85 -42.60 -9.38
#